data_AF-A0A3A5JFF9-F1
#
_entry.id   AF-A0A3A5JFF9-F1
#
_cell.length_a   1.000
_cell.length_b   1.000
_cell.length_c   1.000
_cell.angle_alpha   90.00
_cell.angle_beta   90.00
_cell.angle_gamma   90.00
#
_symmetry.space_group_name_H-M   'P 1'
#
loop_
_entity.id
_entity.type
_entity.pdbx_description
1 polymer ?
#
loop_
_entity_poly.entity_id
_entity_poly.type
_entity_poly.pdbx_seq_one_letter_code
_entity_poly.pdbx_strand_id
1 'polypeptide(L)'
;MQVFGLLGNPVSYSLSPPMHEAAYDELGMDARYVTFEPGSEDLETAIEGARALGIEGLNVTIPFKQQVFDHCDPDDLATRIGAVNTLDFGEEGVTGHNTDAVGVTRALEHHDVSLDGRAVVVGA
;
A
#
# COMPACT_ATOMS: atom_id res chain seq x y z
N MET A 1 18.02 -10.38 -3.80
CA MET A 1 17.44 -9.35 -2.94
C MET A 1 16.26 -8.69 -3.62
N GLN A 2 15.08 -8.86 -3.05
CA GLN A 2 13.83 -8.21 -3.47
C GLN A 2 13.78 -6.79 -2.91
N VAL A 3 13.04 -5.89 -3.57
CA VAL A 3 12.84 -4.53 -3.06
C VAL A 3 11.36 -4.21 -3.10
N PHE A 4 10.85 -3.72 -1.97
CA PHE A 4 9.52 -3.16 -1.80
C PHE A 4 9.64 -1.72 -1.32
N GLY A 5 8.53 -0.97 -1.32
CA GLY A 5 8.59 0.36 -0.75
C GLY A 5 7.26 1.01 -0.42
N LEU A 6 7.34 2.23 0.09
CA LEU A 6 6.21 3.09 0.41
C LEU A 6 6.26 4.36 -0.43
N LEU A 7 5.21 4.60 -1.19
CA LEU A 7 4.97 5.79 -1.98
C LEU A 7 4.03 6.74 -1.24
N GLY A 8 4.46 7.95 -0.95
CA GLY A 8 3.65 8.97 -0.27
C GLY A 8 4.44 10.25 -0.03
N ASN A 9 3.78 11.33 0.38
CA ASN A 9 4.48 12.59 0.60
C ASN A 9 3.82 13.40 1.72
N PRO A 10 4.44 13.56 2.91
CA PRO A 10 5.70 12.93 3.36
C PRO A 10 5.51 11.50 3.90
N VAL A 11 6.57 10.69 3.89
CA VAL A 11 6.62 9.31 4.44
C VAL A 11 7.82 9.04 5.35
N SER A 12 8.72 10.01 5.53
CA SER A 12 9.89 9.89 6.44
C SER A 12 9.59 9.44 7.88
N TYR A 13 8.37 9.69 8.40
CA TYR A 13 7.94 9.27 9.74
C TYR A 13 7.20 7.93 9.77
N SER A 14 7.08 7.24 8.64
CA SER A 14 6.32 5.99 8.56
C SER A 14 6.94 4.88 9.40
N LEU A 15 6.09 4.11 10.07
CA LEU A 15 6.47 2.87 10.74
C LEU A 15 6.41 1.65 9.82
N SER A 16 5.95 1.80 8.57
CA SER A 16 5.93 0.70 7.60
C SER A 16 7.32 0.12 7.32
N PRO A 17 8.40 0.92 7.13
CA PRO A 17 9.73 0.36 6.91
C PRO A 17 10.22 -0.56 8.04
N PRO A 18 10.28 -0.14 9.33
CA PRO A 18 10.73 -1.05 10.38
C PRO A 18 9.78 -2.24 10.60
N MET A 19 8.48 -2.09 10.33
CA MET A 19 7.52 -3.20 10.41
C MET A 19 7.79 -4.27 9.35
N HIS A 20 7.99 -3.89 8.09
CA HIS A 20 8.25 -4.81 6.99
C HIS A 20 9.64 -5.44 7.07
N GLU A 21 10.68 -4.65 7.39
CA GLU A 21 12.03 -5.19 7.58
C GLU A 21 12.08 -6.24 8.70
N ALA A 22 11.40 -6.00 9.83
CA ALA A 22 11.29 -6.99 10.90
C ALA A 22 10.58 -8.27 10.45
N ALA A 23 9.54 -8.16 9.63
CA ALA A 23 8.86 -9.32 9.07
C ALA A 23 9.74 -10.10 8.07
N TYR A 24 10.53 -9.40 7.24
CA TYR A 24 11.45 -10.03 6.31
C TYR A 24 12.56 -10.78 7.06
N ASP A 25 13.14 -10.19 8.09
CA ASP A 25 14.16 -10.82 8.92
C ASP A 25 13.63 -12.09 9.61
N GLU A 26 12.43 -12.03 10.21
CA GLU A 26 11.78 -13.19 10.86
C GLU A 26 11.50 -14.33 9.87
N LEU A 27 11.12 -13.99 8.63
CA LEU A 27 10.82 -14.96 7.58
C LEU A 27 12.06 -15.42 6.79
N GLY A 28 13.25 -14.87 7.09
CA GLY A 28 14.48 -15.15 6.34
C GLY A 28 14.42 -14.71 4.87
N MET A 29 13.64 -13.67 4.56
CA MET A 29 13.50 -13.12 3.22
C MET A 29 14.66 -12.16 2.90
N ASP A 30 15.35 -12.39 1.79
CA ASP A 30 16.36 -11.46 1.25
C ASP A 30 15.65 -10.28 0.57
N ALA A 31 15.12 -9.35 1.37
CA ALA A 31 14.31 -8.22 0.92
C ALA A 31 14.64 -6.91 1.64
N ARG A 32 14.31 -5.77 1.02
CA ARG A 32 14.40 -4.43 1.61
C ARG A 32 13.15 -3.61 1.36
N TYR A 33 12.86 -2.69 2.26
CA TYR A 33 11.73 -1.78 2.23
C TYR A 33 12.19 -0.32 2.24
N VAL A 34 11.93 0.43 1.16
CA VAL A 34 12.38 1.81 0.99
C VAL A 34 11.21 2.80 0.88
N THR A 35 11.48 4.11 0.97
CA THR A 35 10.46 5.15 0.90
C THR A 35 10.68 6.08 -0.29
N PHE A 36 9.60 6.47 -0.97
CA PHE A 36 9.59 7.36 -2.11
C PHE A 36 8.64 8.54 -1.86
N GLU A 37 9.16 9.77 -2.02
CA GLU A 37 8.43 11.03 -1.82
C GLU A 37 8.38 11.87 -3.12
N PRO A 38 7.74 11.38 -4.20
CA PRO A 38 7.59 12.19 -5.41
C PRO A 38 6.64 13.38 -5.18
N GLY A 39 6.74 14.39 -6.03
CA GLY A 39 5.67 15.38 -6.20
C GLY A 39 4.44 14.73 -6.84
N SER A 40 3.26 15.32 -6.68
CA SER A 40 2.02 14.76 -7.25
C SER A 40 2.06 14.65 -8.77
N GLU A 41 2.77 15.56 -9.45
CA GLU A 41 2.95 15.53 -10.91
C GLU A 41 3.92 14.45 -11.40
N ASP A 42 4.74 13.89 -10.49
CA ASP A 42 5.75 12.87 -10.80
C ASP A 42 5.29 11.45 -10.40
N LEU A 43 4.03 11.27 -10.00
CA LEU A 43 3.52 10.01 -9.47
C LEU A 43 3.65 8.85 -10.47
N GLU A 44 3.22 9.07 -11.71
CA GLU A 44 3.33 8.11 -12.81
C GLU A 44 4.79 7.72 -13.04
N THR A 45 5.66 8.72 -13.21
CA THR A 45 7.11 8.53 -13.39
C THR A 45 7.73 7.74 -12.24
N ALA A 46 7.30 7.97 -10.99
CA ALA A 46 7.79 7.25 -9.83
C ALA A 46 7.36 5.78 -9.84
N ILE A 47 6.12 5.47 -10.22
CA ILE A 47 5.60 4.10 -10.33
C ILE A 47 6.32 3.35 -11.46
N GLU A 48 6.43 3.97 -12.64
CA GLU A 48 7.13 3.39 -13.79
C GLU A 48 8.62 3.18 -13.50
N GLY A 49 9.27 4.17 -12.87
CA GLY A 49 10.66 4.09 -12.46
C GLY A 49 10.91 2.99 -11.44
N ALA A 50 10.02 2.86 -10.45
CA ALA A 50 10.10 1.77 -9.47
C ALA A 50 10.03 0.40 -10.15
N ARG A 51 9.07 0.22 -11.06
CA ARG A 51 8.94 -1.02 -11.84
C ARG A 51 10.17 -1.29 -12.70
N ALA A 52 10.67 -0.28 -13.40
CA ALA A 52 11.87 -0.39 -14.25
C ALA A 52 13.14 -0.74 -13.46
N LEU A 53 13.22 -0.33 -12.19
CA LEU A 53 14.31 -0.67 -11.27
C LEU A 53 14.18 -2.07 -10.65
N GLY A 54 13.11 -2.81 -10.96
CA GLY A 54 12.88 -4.15 -10.43
C GLY A 54 12.34 -4.19 -9.00
N ILE A 55 11.68 -3.13 -8.55
CA ILE A 55 10.88 -3.15 -7.32
C ILE A 55 9.69 -4.10 -7.56
N GLU A 56 9.34 -4.91 -6.58
CA GLU A 56 8.29 -5.94 -6.73
C GLU A 56 6.90 -5.42 -6.30
N GLY A 57 6.85 -4.38 -5.46
CA GLY A 57 5.59 -3.76 -5.08
C GLY A 57 5.77 -2.53 -4.20
N LEU A 58 4.72 -1.72 -4.13
CA LEU A 58 4.69 -0.48 -3.35
C LEU A 58 3.43 -0.41 -2.49
N ASN A 59 3.57 -0.14 -1.20
CA ASN A 59 2.46 0.48 -0.48
C ASN A 59 2.30 1.93 -0.92
N VAL A 60 1.06 2.42 -0.89
CA VAL A 60 0.68 3.78 -1.26
C VAL A 60 -0.04 4.41 -0.08
N THR A 61 0.38 5.62 0.29
CA THR A 61 -0.27 6.39 1.35
C THR A 61 -0.64 7.79 0.88
N ILE A 62 -1.12 8.63 1.79
CA ILE A 62 -1.50 10.00 1.50
C ILE A 62 -0.36 10.76 0.80
N PRO A 63 -0.67 11.63 -0.18
CA PRO A 63 -2.01 11.93 -0.72
C PRO A 63 -2.43 11.05 -1.91
N PHE A 64 -1.69 9.98 -2.23
CA PHE A 64 -1.75 9.34 -3.55
C PHE A 64 -2.77 8.19 -3.68
N LYS A 65 -3.39 7.72 -2.59
CA LYS A 65 -4.26 6.53 -2.60
C LYS A 65 -5.39 6.54 -3.65
N GLN A 66 -5.87 7.72 -4.05
CA GLN A 66 -6.88 7.87 -5.11
C GLN A 66 -6.25 8.08 -6.49
N GLN A 67 -5.14 8.82 -6.56
CA GLN A 67 -4.47 9.15 -7.84
C GLN A 67 -3.86 7.92 -8.50
N VAL A 68 -3.44 6.92 -7.72
CA VAL A 68 -2.86 5.69 -8.27
C VAL A 68 -3.86 4.82 -9.05
N PHE A 69 -5.16 5.10 -9.01
CA PHE A 69 -6.16 4.40 -9.84
C PHE A 69 -5.84 4.49 -11.32
N ASP A 70 -5.34 5.64 -11.77
CA ASP A 70 -5.06 5.88 -13.17
C ASP A 70 -3.78 5.15 -13.65
N HIS A 71 -3.07 4.47 -12.73
CA HIS A 71 -1.77 3.84 -12.96
C HIS A 71 -1.74 2.34 -12.62
N CYS A 72 -2.90 1.72 -12.34
CA CYS A 72 -3.00 0.30 -12.03
C CYS A 72 -4.35 -0.29 -12.45
N ASP A 73 -4.44 -1.62 -12.45
CA ASP A 73 -5.68 -2.38 -12.55
C ASP A 73 -6.16 -2.71 -11.12
N PRO A 74 -7.11 -1.95 -10.54
CA PRO A 74 -7.58 -2.19 -9.19
C PRO A 74 -8.45 -3.44 -9.10
N ASP A 75 -8.31 -4.20 -8.01
CA ASP A 75 -9.22 -5.32 -7.73
C ASP A 75 -10.64 -4.84 -7.36
N ASP A 76 -11.58 -5.77 -7.27
CA ASP A 76 -12.98 -5.47 -6.96
C ASP A 76 -13.16 -4.70 -5.63
N LEU A 77 -12.34 -4.99 -4.62
CA LEU A 77 -12.44 -4.35 -3.31
C LEU A 77 -11.90 -2.92 -3.36
N ALA A 78 -10.72 -2.73 -3.95
CA ALA A 78 -10.12 -1.43 -4.18
C ALA A 78 -11.05 -0.55 -5.02
N THR A 79 -11.61 -1.09 -6.11
CA THR A 79 -12.59 -0.40 -6.97
C THR A 79 -13.81 0.07 -6.18
N ARG A 80 -14.37 -0.78 -5.32
CA ARG A 80 -15.52 -0.42 -4.48
C ARG A 80 -15.22 0.65 -3.44
N ILE A 81 -13.99 0.68 -2.92
CA ILE A 81 -13.55 1.67 -1.92
C ILE A 81 -13.18 3.00 -2.61
N GLY A 82 -12.65 2.94 -3.83
CA GLY A 82 -12.09 4.11 -4.52
C GLY A 82 -10.74 4.55 -3.97
N ALA A 83 -10.00 3.65 -3.30
CA ALA A 83 -8.63 3.89 -2.82
C ALA A 83 -7.76 2.63 -2.99
N VAL A 84 -6.53 2.78 -3.48
CA VAL A 84 -5.50 1.72 -3.54
C VAL A 84 -4.39 2.10 -2.57
N ASN A 85 -4.00 1.16 -1.70
CA ASN A 85 -2.90 1.35 -0.75
C ASN A 85 -1.74 0.37 -0.99
N THR A 86 -1.86 -0.52 -1.97
CA THR A 86 -0.86 -1.55 -2.30
C THR A 86 -0.86 -1.77 -3.81
N LEU A 87 0.30 -1.62 -4.44
CA LEU A 87 0.57 -1.93 -5.84
C LEU A 87 1.44 -3.18 -5.90
N ASP A 88 0.99 -4.17 -6.67
CA ASP A 88 1.71 -5.39 -6.98
C ASP A 88 2.23 -5.31 -8.42
N PHE A 89 3.55 -5.40 -8.61
CA PHE A 89 4.19 -5.33 -9.93
C PHE A 89 4.39 -6.74 -10.49
N GLY A 90 3.28 -7.42 -10.76
CA GLY A 90 3.25 -8.74 -11.36
C GLY A 90 3.68 -8.78 -12.83
N GLU A 91 3.78 -10.00 -13.38
CA GLU A 91 4.19 -10.21 -14.78
C GLU A 91 3.18 -9.63 -15.79
N GLU A 92 1.89 -9.63 -15.44
CA GLU A 92 0.80 -9.20 -16.32
C GLU A 92 0.53 -7.68 -16.27
N GLY A 93 1.09 -6.95 -15.31
CA GLY A 93 0.80 -5.53 -15.13
C GLY A 93 0.98 -5.06 -13.69
N VAL A 94 0.35 -3.92 -13.37
CA VAL A 94 0.33 -3.36 -12.02
C VAL A 94 -1.06 -3.57 -11.44
N THR A 95 -1.20 -4.45 -10.45
CA THR A 95 -2.48 -4.67 -9.78
C THR A 95 -2.59 -3.79 -8.54
N GLY A 96 -3.74 -3.13 -8.38
CA GLY A 96 -4.04 -2.26 -7.24
C GLY A 96 -4.92 -2.95 -6.20
N HIS A 97 -4.47 -2.99 -4.95
CA HIS A 97 -5.22 -3.54 -3.83
C HIS A 97 -5.51 -2.51 -2.75
N ASN A 98 -6.55 -2.78 -1.96
CA ASN A 98 -6.82 -2.08 -0.71
C ASN A 98 -6.79 -3.06 0.47
N THR A 99 -5.77 -2.95 1.31
CA THR A 99 -5.60 -3.78 2.50
C THR A 99 -6.10 -3.10 3.78
N ASP A 100 -6.45 -1.81 3.74
CA ASP A 100 -6.96 -1.07 4.91
C ASP A 100 -8.29 -1.66 5.39
N ALA A 101 -9.23 -1.96 4.48
CA ALA A 101 -10.52 -2.54 4.84
C ALA A 101 -10.37 -3.89 5.53
N VAL A 102 -9.52 -4.77 4.97
CA VAL A 102 -9.21 -6.07 5.57
C VAL A 102 -8.52 -5.90 6.92
N GLY A 103 -7.59 -4.93 7.03
CA GLY A 103 -6.88 -4.61 8.27
C GLY A 103 -7.83 -4.17 9.39
N VAL A 104 -8.77 -3.27 9.10
CA VAL A 104 -9.78 -2.81 10.08
C VAL A 104 -10.66 -3.97 10.55
N THR A 105 -11.18 -4.78 9.62
CA THR A 105 -12.01 -5.94 9.98
C THR A 105 -11.25 -6.91 10.88
N ARG A 106 -10.02 -7.29 10.50
CA ARG A 106 -9.18 -8.18 11.31
C ARG A 106 -8.87 -7.61 12.68
N ALA A 107 -8.59 -6.31 12.79
CA ALA A 107 -8.30 -5.67 14.07
C ALA A 107 -9.52 -5.68 15.01
N LEU A 108 -10.72 -5.40 14.48
CA LEU A 108 -11.96 -5.45 15.27
C LEU A 108 -12.29 -6.87 15.72
N GLU A 109 -12.16 -7.85 14.83
CA GLU A 109 -12.32 -9.27 15.16
C GLU A 109 -11.32 -9.74 16.22
N HIS A 110 -10.04 -9.36 16.10
CA HIS A 110 -9.01 -9.69 17.07
C HIS A 110 -9.30 -9.17 18.48
N HIS A 111 -10.07 -8.09 18.59
CA HIS A 111 -10.49 -7.49 19.85
C HIS A 111 -11.94 -7.85 20.25
N ASP A 112 -12.51 -8.91 19.67
CA ASP A 112 -13.86 -9.40 19.94
C ASP A 112 -14.96 -8.33 19.75
N VAL A 113 -14.74 -7.36 18.84
CA VAL A 113 -15.71 -6.31 18.52
C VAL A 113 -16.62 -6.80 17.39
N SER A 114 -17.91 -6.93 17.68
CA SER A 114 -18.90 -7.28 16.65
C SER A 114 -19.04 -6.17 15.61
N LEU A 115 -19.10 -6.56 14.34
CA LEU A 115 -19.39 -5.67 13.21
C LEU A 115 -20.90 -5.50 12.97
N ASP A 116 -21.74 -6.21 13.73
CA ASP A 116 -23.19 -6.05 13.68
C ASP A 116 -23.61 -4.81 14.47
N GLY A 117 -24.34 -3.90 13.82
CA GLY A 117 -24.96 -2.76 14.50
C GLY A 117 -24.66 -1.41 13.85
N ARG A 118 -24.31 -0.42 14.67
CA ARG A 118 -24.09 0.96 14.24
C ARG A 118 -22.71 1.43 14.69
N ALA A 119 -22.02 2.11 13.80
CA ALA A 119 -20.74 2.75 14.07
C ALA A 119 -20.77 4.21 13.59
N VAL A 120 -19.86 5.01 14.11
CA VAL A 120 -19.57 6.37 13.64
C VAL A 120 -18.12 6.38 13.17
N VAL A 121 -17.90 6.83 11.93
CA VAL A 121 -16.56 7.08 11.39
C VAL A 121 -16.27 8.57 11.50
N VAL A 122 -15.10 8.92 12.04
CA VAL A 122 -14.65 10.31 12.19
C VAL A 122 -13.48 10.57 11.25
N GLY A 123 -13.71 11.42 10.24
CA GLY A 123 -12.78 11.68 9.13
C GLY A 123 -13.30 11.09 7.81
N ALA A 124 -13.11 11.81 6.71
CA ALA A 124 -13.43 11.40 5.34
C ALA A 124 -12.55 12.17 4.35
#